data_AF-A0A2V2ERQ8-F1
#
_entry.id   AF-A0A2V2ERQ8-F1
#
_cell.length_a   1.000
_cell.length_b   1.000
_cell.length_c   1.000
_cell.angle_alpha   90.00
_cell.angle_beta   90.00
_cell.angle_gamma   90.00
#
_symmetry.space_group_name_H-M   'P 1'
#
loop_
_entity.id
_entity.type
_entity.pdbx_description
1 polymer ?
#
loop_
_entity_poly.entity_id
_entity_poly.type
_entity_poly.pdbx_seq_one_letter_code
_entity_poly.pdbx_strand_id
1 'polypeptide(L)'
;MNTIGQRIAFYRKKEGWTQEQLSEKCSVTPQAISKWEKDICAPDIALIPILAETFHITCDELLGVKIPLGEAAVREKVDLSKTLLKINIASSDGDTVKMNLPVSLAEPILKNINFDGRNPVKDIDLGQIMACIQSGVIGKLLEVRSSEGDVVEIWVES
;
A
#
# COMPACT_ATOMS: atom_id res chain seq x y z
N MET A 1 25.55 17.52 -2.57
CA MET A 1 24.96 16.17 -2.56
C MET A 1 24.96 15.70 -1.12
N ASN A 2 23.82 15.31 -0.56
CA ASN A 2 23.82 14.72 0.78
C ASN A 2 24.27 13.27 0.68
N THR A 3 25.14 12.82 1.57
CA THR A 3 25.55 11.42 1.68
C THR A 3 24.47 10.58 2.37
N ILE A 4 24.59 9.25 2.34
CA ILE A 4 23.70 8.37 3.10
C ILE A 4 23.84 8.62 4.60
N GLY A 5 25.06 8.87 5.10
CA GLY A 5 25.31 9.18 6.51
C GLY A 5 24.60 10.45 6.96
N GLN A 6 24.70 11.50 6.15
CA GLN A 6 24.00 12.76 6.41
C GLN A 6 22.47 12.60 6.40
N ARG A 7 21.93 11.74 5.53
CA ARG A 7 20.49 11.42 5.52
C ARG A 7 20.06 10.64 6.75
N ILE A 8 20.82 9.62 7.17
CA ILE A 8 20.55 8.88 8.42
C ILE A 8 20.52 9.84 9.61
N ALA A 9 21.52 10.73 9.72
CA ALA A 9 21.57 11.74 10.77
C ALA A 9 20.37 12.71 10.72
N PHE A 10 19.93 13.08 9.52
CA PHE A 10 18.77 13.95 9.31
C PHE A 10 17.47 13.29 9.79
N TYR A 11 17.16 12.08 9.34
CA TYR A 11 15.93 11.38 9.73
C TYR A 11 15.94 11.01 11.22
N ARG A 12 17.07 10.57 11.78
CA ARG A 12 17.18 10.32 13.22
C ARG A 12 16.84 11.57 14.04
N LYS A 13 17.37 12.74 13.65
CA LYS A 13 17.09 14.01 14.33
C LYS A 13 15.65 14.47 14.11
N LYS A 14 15.08 14.22 12.93
CA LYS A 14 13.67 14.52 12.61
C LYS A 14 12.71 13.75 13.53
N GLU A 15 13.04 12.49 13.82
CA GLU A 15 12.29 11.64 14.77
C GLU A 15 12.63 11.92 16.25
N GLY A 16 13.60 12.81 16.53
CA GLY A 16 14.01 13.17 17.88
C GLY A 16 14.79 12.09 18.63
N TRP A 17 15.41 11.13 17.92
CA TRP A 17 16.09 10.00 18.55
C TRP A 17 17.58 10.26 18.84
N THR A 18 18.11 9.63 19.89
CA THR A 18 19.55 9.51 20.12
C THR A 18 20.16 8.42 19.24
N GLN A 19 21.50 8.37 19.15
CA GLN A 19 22.17 7.30 18.38
C GLN A 19 21.93 5.92 19.01
N GLU A 20 21.81 5.85 20.33
CA GLU A 20 21.45 4.65 21.08
C GLU A 20 20.05 4.17 20.70
N GLN A 21 19.07 5.06 20.70
CA GLN A 21 17.68 4.71 20.34
C GLN A 21 17.56 4.21 18.90
N LEU A 22 18.29 4.80 17.95
CA LEU A 22 18.33 4.29 16.58
C LEU A 22 19.02 2.92 16.49
N SER A 23 20.09 2.73 17.27
CA SER A 23 20.84 1.47 17.28
C SER A 23 19.99 0.30 17.79
N GLU A 24 19.15 0.52 18.80
CA GLU A 24 18.20 -0.46 19.31
C GLU A 24 17.17 -0.83 18.24
N LYS A 25 16.61 0.16 17.54
CA LYS A 25 15.62 -0.06 16.47
C LYS A 25 16.18 -0.87 15.31
N CYS A 26 17.43 -0.60 14.92
CA CYS A 26 18.08 -1.29 13.81
C CYS A 26 18.84 -2.55 14.25
N SER A 27 18.82 -2.93 15.53
CA SER A 27 19.59 -4.05 16.09
C SER A 27 21.09 -3.99 15.77
N VAL A 28 21.67 -2.80 15.88
CA VAL A 28 23.10 -2.54 15.66
C VAL A 28 23.72 -1.82 16.86
N THR A 29 25.03 -1.59 16.84
CA THR A 29 25.70 -0.86 17.90
C THR A 29 25.59 0.66 17.70
N PRO A 30 25.52 1.48 18.77
CA PRO A 30 25.55 2.94 18.64
C PRO A 30 26.79 3.45 17.90
N GLN A 31 27.93 2.75 18.04
CA GLN A 31 29.15 3.05 17.31
C GLN A 31 29.00 2.88 15.80
N ALA A 32 28.19 1.91 15.33
CA ALA A 32 27.89 1.74 13.91
C ALA A 32 27.12 2.96 13.39
N ILE A 33 26.06 3.38 14.09
CA ILE A 33 25.31 4.60 13.75
C ILE A 33 26.24 5.82 13.67
N SER A 34 27.09 6.01 14.68
CA SER A 34 28.03 7.15 14.71
C SER A 34 29.00 7.15 13.52
N LYS A 35 29.46 5.98 13.09
CA LYS A 35 30.32 5.84 11.92
C LYS A 35 29.57 6.12 10.62
N TRP A 36 28.33 5.67 10.50
CA TRP A 36 27.49 5.97 9.34
C TRP A 36 27.23 7.46 9.22
N GLU A 37 26.81 8.12 10.29
CA GLU A 37 26.50 9.55 10.29
C GLU A 37 27.70 10.46 10.01
N LYS A 38 28.91 9.96 10.25
CA LYS A 38 30.18 10.65 9.96
C LYS A 38 30.80 10.23 8.62
N ASP A 39 30.08 9.46 7.81
CA ASP A 39 30.55 8.92 6.52
C ASP A 39 31.87 8.11 6.62
N ILE A 40 32.15 7.52 7.79
CA ILE A 40 33.33 6.68 8.01
C ILE A 40 33.13 5.30 7.36
N CYS A 41 31.91 4.78 7.43
CA CYS A 41 31.52 3.55 6.73
C CYS A 41 30.05 3.62 6.33
N ALA A 42 29.65 2.81 5.35
CA ALA A 42 28.25 2.67 4.98
C ALA A 42 27.55 1.60 5.84
N PRO A 43 26.23 1.69 6.03
CA PRO A 43 25.44 0.55 6.50
C PRO A 43 25.54 -0.61 5.49
N ASP A 44 25.42 -1.84 6.00
CA ASP A 44 25.28 -3.03 5.15
C ASP A 44 24.03 -2.90 4.27
N ILE A 45 24.05 -3.50 3.08
CA ILE A 45 22.89 -3.53 2.19
C ILE A 45 21.67 -4.14 2.86
N ALA A 46 21.86 -5.11 3.76
CA ALA A 46 20.79 -5.72 4.55
C ALA A 46 20.12 -4.75 5.55
N LEU A 47 20.81 -3.67 5.94
CA LEU A 47 20.31 -2.67 6.87
C LEU A 47 19.55 -1.53 6.18
N ILE A 48 19.67 -1.40 4.86
CA ILE A 48 18.98 -0.35 4.09
C ILE A 48 17.45 -0.45 4.24
N PRO A 49 16.81 -1.63 4.06
CA PRO A 49 15.36 -1.75 4.23
C PRO A 49 14.92 -1.45 5.66
N ILE A 50 15.70 -1.90 6.65
CA ILE A 50 15.40 -1.71 8.07
C ILE A 50 15.44 -0.21 8.42
N LEU A 51 16.45 0.51 7.95
CA LEU A 51 16.57 1.95 8.14
C LEU A 51 15.42 2.70 7.45
N ALA A 52 15.09 2.32 6.22
CA ALA A 52 13.99 2.93 5.47
C ALA A 52 12.65 2.75 6.19
N GLU A 53 12.35 1.54 6.66
CA GLU A 53 11.15 1.23 7.44
C GLU A 53 11.13 2.00 8.77
N THR A 54 12.26 2.02 9.48
CA THR A 54 12.43 2.72 10.76
C THR A 54 12.16 4.23 10.62
N PHE A 55 12.56 4.85 9.50
CA PHE A 55 12.32 6.28 9.24
C PHE A 55 11.02 6.57 8.49
N HIS A 56 10.22 5.54 8.17
CA HIS A 56 9.01 5.67 7.37
C HIS A 56 9.23 6.32 5.99
N ILE A 57 10.34 5.97 5.34
CA ILE A 57 10.73 6.44 3.99
C ILE A 57 11.00 5.26 3.05
N THR A 58 11.24 5.54 1.78
CA THR A 58 11.68 4.53 0.81
C THR A 58 13.20 4.32 0.84
N CYS A 59 13.66 3.16 0.36
CA CYS A 59 15.08 2.91 0.15
C CYS A 59 15.68 3.93 -0.83
N ASP A 60 14.94 4.31 -1.88
CA ASP A 60 15.38 5.32 -2.86
C ASP A 60 15.64 6.68 -2.20
N GLU A 61 14.73 7.12 -1.33
CA GLU A 61 14.88 8.36 -0.57
C GLU A 61 16.09 8.29 0.38
N LEU A 62 16.28 7.17 1.07
CA LEU A 62 17.44 6.93 1.94
C LEU A 62 18.76 6.91 1.15
N LEU A 63 18.76 6.33 -0.06
CA LEU A 63 19.93 6.27 -0.94
C LEU A 63 20.15 7.59 -1.71
N GLY A 64 19.21 8.54 -1.63
CA GLY A 64 19.29 9.82 -2.32
C GLY A 64 19.06 9.71 -3.82
N VAL A 65 18.40 8.63 -4.26
CA VAL A 65 17.94 8.48 -5.63
C VAL A 65 16.83 9.51 -5.83
N LYS A 66 17.12 10.53 -6.63
CA LYS A 66 16.09 11.44 -7.12
C LYS A 66 15.30 10.69 -8.18
N ILE A 67 14.20 10.07 -7.77
CA ILE A 67 13.23 9.59 -8.74
C ILE A 67 12.63 10.85 -9.38
N PRO A 68 12.70 11.02 -10.71
CA PRO A 68 11.96 12.07 -11.39
C PRO A 68 10.50 11.97 -10.93
N LEU A 69 9.95 13.08 -10.41
CA LEU A 69 8.53 13.18 -10.08
C LEU A 69 7.74 12.77 -11.33
N GLY A 70 7.23 11.55 -11.36
CA GLY A 70 6.62 10.96 -12.54
C GLY A 70 6.29 9.47 -12.39
N GLU A 71 7.14 8.68 -11.73
CA GLU A 71 6.97 7.21 -11.79
C GLU A 71 7.14 6.44 -10.47
N ALA A 72 7.47 7.10 -9.35
CA ALA A 72 7.42 6.43 -8.05
C ALA A 72 6.78 7.30 -6.96
N ALA A 73 5.77 6.73 -6.32
CA ALA A 73 5.20 7.17 -5.05
C ALA A 73 4.55 8.57 -5.04
N VAL A 74 3.60 8.80 -5.96
CA VAL A 74 2.35 9.43 -5.52
C VAL A 74 1.45 8.30 -5.02
N ARG A 75 1.61 7.90 -3.74
CA ARG A 75 0.40 7.55 -2.99
C ARG A 75 -0.31 8.89 -2.80
N GLU A 76 -1.00 9.34 -3.83
CA GLU A 76 -2.13 10.23 -3.61
C GLU A 76 -2.93 9.48 -2.56
N LYS A 77 -3.16 10.09 -1.39
CA LYS A 77 -4.22 9.58 -0.53
C LYS A 77 -5.44 9.62 -1.42
N VAL A 78 -5.80 8.47 -1.98
CA VAL A 78 -7.03 8.31 -2.74
C VAL A 78 -8.10 8.82 -1.81
N ASP A 79 -8.69 9.95 -2.17
CA ASP A 79 -9.72 10.56 -1.38
C ASP A 79 -10.91 9.60 -1.44
N LEU A 80 -11.00 8.70 -0.45
CA LEU A 80 -12.02 7.65 -0.39
C LEU A 80 -13.44 8.23 -0.35
N SER A 81 -13.58 9.54 -0.10
CA SER A 81 -14.84 10.27 -0.21
C SER A 81 -15.27 10.57 -1.65
N LYS A 82 -14.32 10.54 -2.60
CA LYS A 82 -14.54 10.80 -4.02
C LYS A 82 -14.46 9.55 -4.88
N THR A 83 -14.01 8.42 -4.33
CA THR A 83 -13.95 7.17 -5.09
C THR A 83 -15.24 6.35 -4.99
N LEU A 84 -15.61 5.77 -6.13
CA LEU A 84 -16.75 4.90 -6.29
C LEU A 84 -16.27 3.48 -6.60
N LEU A 85 -16.78 2.53 -5.84
CA LEU A 85 -16.73 1.11 -6.13
C LEU A 85 -17.94 0.75 -6.97
N LYS A 86 -17.71 0.27 -8.19
CA LYS A 86 -18.76 -0.36 -9.00
C LYS A 86 -18.60 -1.86 -9.02
N ILE A 87 -19.72 -2.54 -8.85
CA ILE A 87 -19.81 -3.99 -8.91
C ILE A 87 -20.95 -4.33 -9.86
N ASN A 88 -20.65 -5.04 -10.94
CA ASN A 88 -21.64 -5.56 -11.86
C ASN A 88 -21.60 -7.08 -11.81
N ILE A 89 -22.77 -7.68 -11.65
CA ILE A 89 -22.97 -9.12 -11.66
C ILE A 89 -24.01 -9.38 -12.73
N ALA A 90 -23.64 -10.11 -13.78
CA ALA A 90 -24.56 -10.59 -14.80
C ALA A 90 -24.63 -12.10 -14.67
N SER A 91 -25.82 -12.60 -14.37
CA SER A 91 -26.09 -14.02 -14.26
C SER A 91 -26.63 -14.55 -15.59
N SER A 92 -26.31 -15.79 -15.90
CA SER A 92 -26.68 -16.51 -17.12
C SER A 92 -28.20 -16.71 -17.28
N ASP A 93 -28.94 -16.68 -16.18
CA ASP A 93 -30.40 -16.72 -16.13
C ASP A 93 -31.08 -15.37 -16.44
N GLY A 94 -30.30 -14.32 -16.70
CA GLY A 94 -30.78 -12.99 -17.08
C GLY A 94 -30.82 -11.98 -15.94
N ASP A 95 -30.50 -12.40 -14.71
CA ASP A 95 -30.45 -11.49 -13.57
C ASP A 95 -29.20 -10.61 -13.64
N THR A 96 -29.38 -9.28 -13.52
CA THR A 96 -28.27 -8.32 -13.49
C THR A 96 -28.33 -7.46 -12.24
N VAL A 97 -27.24 -7.46 -11.46
CA VAL A 97 -27.06 -6.60 -10.28
C VAL A 97 -25.97 -5.58 -10.58
N LYS A 98 -26.29 -4.29 -10.48
CA LYS A 98 -25.34 -3.19 -10.63
C LYS A 98 -25.32 -2.36 -9.36
N MET A 99 -24.17 -2.28 -8.71
CA MET A 99 -23.95 -1.47 -7.52
C MET A 99 -22.93 -0.38 -7.84
N ASN A 100 -23.20 0.84 -7.39
CA ASN A 100 -22.28 1.97 -7.47
C ASN A 100 -22.27 2.65 -6.11
N LEU A 101 -21.21 2.45 -5.35
CA LEU A 101 -21.15 2.79 -3.93
C LEU A 101 -19.90 3.62 -3.66
N PRO A 102 -19.97 4.69 -2.86
CA PRO A 102 -18.77 5.30 -2.30
C PRO A 102 -17.94 4.25 -1.57
N VAL A 103 -16.62 4.24 -1.79
CA VAL A 103 -15.74 3.25 -1.16
C VAL A 103 -15.85 3.27 0.36
N SER A 104 -16.10 4.44 0.95
CA SER A 104 -16.35 4.61 2.38
C SER A 104 -17.53 3.81 2.94
N LEU A 105 -18.49 3.43 2.09
CA LEU A 105 -19.67 2.64 2.46
C LEU A 105 -19.63 1.21 1.94
N ALA A 106 -18.66 0.87 1.09
CA ALA A 106 -18.58 -0.43 0.44
C ALA A 106 -18.42 -1.58 1.46
N GLU A 107 -17.51 -1.43 2.43
CA GLU A 107 -17.21 -2.48 3.40
C GLU A 107 -18.41 -2.94 4.25
N PRO A 108 -19.16 -2.04 4.93
CA PRO A 108 -20.33 -2.46 5.70
C PRO A 108 -21.45 -3.01 4.81
N ILE A 109 -21.62 -2.51 3.59
CA ILE A 109 -22.66 -3.00 2.69
C ILE A 109 -22.33 -4.41 2.20
N LEU A 110 -21.09 -4.64 1.75
CA LEU A 110 -20.67 -5.93 1.20
C LEU A 110 -20.67 -7.05 2.24
N LYS A 111 -20.33 -6.74 3.50
CA LYS A 111 -20.42 -7.72 4.60
C LYS A 111 -21.86 -8.14 4.92
N ASN A 112 -22.84 -7.31 4.60
CA ASN A 112 -24.25 -7.56 4.87
C ASN A 112 -25.00 -8.17 3.66
N ILE A 113 -24.36 -8.27 2.49
CA ILE A 113 -24.94 -8.95 1.34
C ILE A 113 -24.63 -10.43 1.44
N ASN A 114 -25.67 -11.23 1.69
CA ASN A 114 -25.59 -12.68 1.58
C ASN A 114 -25.68 -13.05 0.09
N PHE A 115 -24.53 -13.27 -0.55
CA PHE A 115 -24.49 -13.87 -1.88
C PHE A 115 -24.86 -15.35 -1.74
N ASP A 116 -26.16 -15.63 -1.85
CA ASP A 116 -26.70 -16.97 -1.73
C ASP A 116 -26.05 -17.92 -2.73
N GLY A 117 -25.98 -19.20 -2.36
CA GLY A 117 -24.83 -20.05 -2.58
C GLY A 117 -24.46 -20.53 -3.98
N ARG A 118 -24.85 -19.82 -5.04
CA ARG A 118 -24.64 -20.17 -6.46
C ARG A 118 -23.64 -19.27 -7.21
N ASN A 119 -23.15 -18.20 -6.60
CA ASN A 119 -22.32 -17.24 -7.30
C ASN A 119 -20.81 -17.47 -7.14
N PRO A 120 -20.00 -17.17 -8.17
CA PRO A 120 -18.53 -17.20 -8.14
C PRO A 120 -17.90 -16.19 -7.16
N VAL A 121 -18.72 -15.57 -6.31
CA VAL A 121 -18.35 -14.59 -5.29
C VAL A 121 -17.89 -15.23 -3.99
N LYS A 122 -18.18 -16.52 -3.77
CA LYS A 122 -17.81 -17.24 -2.53
C LYS A 122 -16.30 -17.36 -2.30
N ASP A 123 -15.51 -17.38 -3.37
CA ASP A 123 -14.05 -17.48 -3.30
C ASP A 123 -13.36 -16.10 -3.33
N ILE A 124 -14.14 -15.01 -3.37
CA ILE A 124 -13.60 -13.65 -3.42
C ILE A 124 -13.37 -13.15 -1.99
N ASP A 125 -12.10 -13.00 -1.61
CA ASP A 125 -11.71 -12.36 -0.36
C ASP A 125 -11.91 -10.84 -0.44
N LEU A 126 -13.09 -10.39 0.01
CA LEU A 126 -13.45 -8.97 0.10
C LEU A 126 -12.47 -8.16 0.96
N GLY A 127 -11.77 -8.79 1.92
CA GLY A 127 -10.75 -8.13 2.73
C GLY A 127 -9.54 -7.70 1.89
N GLN A 128 -9.10 -8.55 0.97
CA GLN A 128 -8.03 -8.21 0.03
C GLN A 128 -8.45 -7.13 -0.96
N ILE A 129 -9.68 -7.17 -1.46
CA ILE A 129 -10.23 -6.11 -2.32
C ILE A 129 -10.22 -4.78 -1.59
N MET A 130 -10.71 -4.73 -0.35
CA MET A 130 -10.71 -3.50 0.44
C MET A 130 -9.28 -3.00 0.72
N ALA A 131 -8.32 -3.91 0.98
CA ALA A 131 -6.92 -3.55 1.14
C ALA A 131 -6.32 -2.96 -0.16
N CYS A 132 -6.65 -3.52 -1.33
CA CYS A 132 -6.26 -2.97 -2.63
C CYS A 132 -6.81 -1.55 -2.82
N ILE A 133 -8.10 -1.33 -2.52
CA ILE A 133 -8.72 -0.01 -2.64
C ILE A 133 -8.06 0.99 -1.67
N GLN A 134 -7.85 0.60 -0.42
CA GLN A 134 -7.19 1.44 0.60
C GLN A 134 -5.72 1.73 0.26
N SER A 135 -5.04 0.83 -0.46
CA SER A 135 -3.69 1.07 -0.98
C SER A 135 -3.65 2.05 -2.16
N GLY A 136 -4.82 2.47 -2.65
CA GLY A 136 -4.98 3.48 -3.71
C GLY A 136 -5.10 2.91 -5.12
N VAL A 137 -5.45 1.63 -5.26
CA VAL A 137 -5.65 1.01 -6.57
C VAL A 137 -6.96 1.53 -7.19
N ILE A 138 -6.85 2.18 -8.34
CA ILE A 138 -7.96 2.66 -9.18
C ILE A 138 -7.97 1.83 -10.47
N GLY A 139 -9.15 1.46 -10.97
CA GLY A 139 -9.33 0.65 -12.17
C GLY A 139 -10.05 -0.67 -11.91
N LYS A 140 -9.95 -1.60 -12.87
CA LYS A 140 -10.59 -2.93 -12.78
C LYS A 140 -9.83 -3.78 -11.75
N LEU A 141 -10.51 -4.13 -10.67
CA LEU A 141 -9.93 -4.93 -9.57
C LEU A 141 -10.14 -6.42 -9.79
N LEU A 142 -11.30 -6.80 -10.32
CA LEU A 142 -11.65 -8.20 -10.48
C LEU A 142 -12.59 -8.40 -11.67
N GLU A 143 -12.34 -9.45 -12.44
CA GLU A 143 -13.27 -10.03 -13.40
C GLU A 143 -13.32 -11.53 -13.16
N VAL A 144 -14.49 -12.07 -12.85
CA VAL A 144 -14.70 -13.52 -12.73
C VAL A 144 -15.75 -13.94 -13.74
N ARG A 145 -15.47 -15.04 -14.45
CA ARG A 145 -16.42 -15.69 -15.35
C ARG A 145 -16.63 -17.12 -14.88
N SER A 146 -17.89 -17.49 -14.64
CA SER A 146 -18.30 -18.85 -14.32
C SER A 146 -18.37 -19.71 -15.59
N SER A 147 -18.21 -21.03 -15.45
CA SER A 147 -18.45 -22.00 -16.53
C SER A 147 -19.89 -21.98 -17.03
N GLU A 148 -20.82 -21.55 -16.17
CA GLU A 148 -22.25 -21.42 -16.48
C GLU A 148 -22.57 -20.11 -17.21
N GLY A 149 -21.59 -19.21 -17.39
CA GLY A 149 -21.76 -17.95 -18.13
C GLY A 149 -21.97 -16.71 -17.26
N ASP A 150 -21.97 -16.83 -15.93
CA ASP A 150 -22.08 -15.68 -15.03
C ASP A 150 -20.80 -14.84 -15.06
N VAL A 151 -20.94 -13.51 -15.02
CA VAL A 151 -19.84 -12.55 -15.05
C VAL A 151 -19.93 -11.62 -13.85
N VAL A 152 -18.86 -11.52 -13.08
CA VAL A 152 -18.70 -10.55 -11.99
C VAL A 152 -17.57 -9.60 -12.32
N GLU A 153 -17.85 -8.31 -12.34
CA GLU A 153 -16.86 -7.26 -12.56
C GLU A 153 -16.85 -6.29 -11.39
N ILE A 154 -15.67 -6.02 -10.85
CA ILE A 154 -15.45 -5.05 -9.78
C ILE A 154 -14.42 -4.04 -10.26
N TRP A 155 -14.74 -2.75 -10.17
CA TRP A 155 -13.83 -1.68 -10.52
C TRP A 155 -13.97 -0.47 -9.60
N VAL A 156 -12.89 0.28 -9.47
CA VAL A 156 -12.83 1.53 -8.70
C VAL A 156 -12.59 2.67 -9.67
N GLU A 157 -13.36 3.73 -9.53
CA GLU A 157 -13.15 4.99 -10.22
C GLU A 157 -13.04 6.13 -9.20
N SER A 158 -12.34 7.20 -9.58
CA SER A 158 -12.21 8.44 -8.81
C SER A 158 -12.91 9.61 -9.49
#